data_AF-A0A2R7Y880-F1
#
_entry.id   AF-A0A2R7Y880-F1
#
_cell.length_a   1.000
_cell.length_b   1.000
_cell.length_c   1.000
_cell.angle_alpha   90.00
_cell.angle_beta   90.00
_cell.angle_gamma   90.00
#
_symmetry.space_group_name_H-M   'P 1'
#
loop_
_entity.id
_entity.type
_entity.pdbx_description
1 polymer ?
#
loop_
_entity_poly.entity_id
_entity_poly.type
_entity_poly.pdbx_seq_one_letter_code
_entity_poly.pdbx_strand_id
1 'polypeptide(L)' 'MTAAKCIQIPIVPLTRRKERTLSELLKAYNDIVQQSIDYAIEMGITSRKRFHEALYEKLRAKYPNLASHYIHNSFGYM' A
#
# COMPACT_ATOMS: atom_id res chain seq x y z
N MET A 1 -35.08 2.09 28.06
CA MET A 1 -33.85 2.66 27.47
C MET A 1 -32.77 1.60 27.58
N THR A 2 -32.39 0.96 26.47
CA THR A 2 -31.44 -0.16 26.46
C THR A 2 -30.02 0.40 26.33
N ALA A 3 -29.17 0.18 27.33
CA ALA A 3 -27.79 0.66 27.32
C ALA A 3 -26.97 -0.08 26.25
N ALA A 4 -26.33 0.67 25.36
CA ALA A 4 -25.36 0.12 24.41
C ALA A 4 -24.16 -0.45 25.18
N LYS A 5 -23.91 -1.75 25.02
CA LYS A 5 -22.78 -2.44 25.66
C LYS A 5 -21.52 -2.20 24.83
N CYS A 6 -20.70 -1.22 25.22
CA CYS A 6 -19.42 -0.96 24.56
C CYS A 6 -18.36 -1.98 25.01
N ILE A 7 -17.71 -2.64 24.04
CA ILE A 7 -16.56 -3.52 24.30
C ILE A 7 -15.32 -2.64 24.39
N GLN A 8 -14.67 -2.63 25.56
CA GLN A 8 -13.39 -1.97 25.76
C GLN A 8 -12.29 -2.88 25.19
N ILE A 9 -11.72 -2.51 24.03
CA ILE A 9 -10.59 -3.23 23.43
C ILE A 9 -9.29 -2.61 24.00
N PRO A 10 -8.47 -3.35 24.74
CA PRO A 10 -7.22 -2.82 25.26
C PRO A 10 -6.26 -2.54 24.10
N ILE A 11 -5.66 -1.34 24.10
CA ILE A 11 -4.65 -0.94 23.13
C ILE A 11 -3.35 -1.62 23.56
N VAL A 12 -3.04 -2.77 22.97
CA VAL A 12 -1.81 -3.51 23.27
C VAL A 12 -0.67 -2.89 22.48
N PRO A 13 0.45 -2.47 23.12
CA PRO A 13 1.59 -1.94 22.39
C PRO A 13 2.17 -3.00 21.46
N LEU A 14 2.63 -2.57 20.28
CA LEU A 14 3.28 -3.45 19.33
C LEU A 14 4.59 -3.97 19.93
N THR A 15 4.92 -5.24 19.66
CA THR A 15 6.26 -5.74 19.98
C THR A 15 7.26 -5.17 18.98
N ARG A 16 8.53 -5.01 19.38
CA ARG A 16 9.61 -4.53 18.50
C ARG A 16 9.66 -5.22 17.13
N ARG A 17 9.37 -6.53 17.09
CA ARG A 17 9.31 -7.30 15.83
C ARG A 17 8.17 -6.81 14.93
N LYS A 18 6.97 -6.61 15.50
CA LYS A 18 5.82 -6.12 14.74
C LYS A 18 6.04 -4.69 14.25
N GLU A 19 6.64 -3.84 15.08
CA GLU A 19 7.02 -2.47 14.69
C GLU A 19 7.97 -2.46 13.50
N ARG A 20 9.04 -3.28 13.56
CA ARG A 20 9.99 -3.41 12.46
C ARG A 20 9.31 -3.88 11.16
N THR A 21 8.49 -4.92 11.23
CA THR A 21 7.75 -5.41 10.07
C THR A 21 6.82 -4.35 9.51
N LEU A 22 6.15 -3.59 10.37
CA LEU A 22 5.28 -2.48 9.94
C LEU A 22 6.10 -1.36 9.26
N SER A 23 7.25 -0.98 9.81
CA SER A 23 8.13 0.02 9.19
C SER A 23 8.67 -0.44 7.84
N GLU A 24 9.07 -1.70 7.71
CA GLU A 24 9.53 -2.28 6.43
C GLU A 24 8.40 -2.27 5.40
N LEU A 25 7.17 -2.63 5.81
CA LEU A 25 5.99 -2.61 4.95
C LEU A 25 5.63 -1.18 4.50
N LEU A 26 5.62 -0.22 5.43
CA LEU A 26 5.35 1.20 5.14
C LEU A 26 6.38 1.76 4.17
N LYS A 27 7.66 1.42 4.36
CA LYS A 27 8.74 1.86 3.47
C LYS A 27 8.56 1.30 2.06
N ALA A 28 8.25 0.00 1.94
CA ALA A 28 8.00 -0.62 0.63
C ALA A 28 6.79 0.01 -0.06
N TYR A 29 5.70 0.26 0.67
CA TYR A 29 4.51 0.89 0.11
C TYR A 29 4.77 2.33 -0.35
N ASN A 30 5.50 3.13 0.45
CA ASN A 30 5.91 4.48 0.04
C ASN A 30 6.76 4.46 -1.23
N ASP A 31 7.72 3.55 -1.35
CA ASP A 31 8.54 3.42 -2.57
C ASP A 31 7.66 3.06 -3.79
N ILE A 32 6.67 2.18 -3.63
CA ILE A 32 5.73 1.82 -4.69
C ILE A 32 4.90 3.03 -5.12
N VAL A 33 4.34 3.78 -4.16
CA VAL A 33 3.52 4.97 -4.45
C VAL A 33 4.37 6.03 -5.15
N GLN A 34 5.58 6.30 -4.66
CA GLN A 34 6.47 7.29 -5.25
C GLN A 34 6.84 6.92 -6.69
N GLN A 35 7.35 5.71 -6.93
CA GLN A 35 7.62 5.21 -8.29
C GLN A 35 6.38 5.26 -9.17
N SER A 36 5.21 5.02 -8.59
CA SER A 36 3.99 5.07 -9.37
C SER A 36 3.76 6.50 -9.88
N ILE A 37 3.73 7.47 -8.96
CA ILE A 37 3.52 8.89 -9.26
C ILE A 37 4.56 9.40 -10.27
N ASP A 38 5.84 9.12 -10.04
CA ASP A 38 6.93 9.55 -10.91
C ASP A 38 6.72 9.03 -12.34
N TYR A 39 6.40 7.74 -12.47
CA TYR A 39 6.16 7.11 -13.77
C TYR A 39 4.94 7.70 -14.50
N ALA A 40 3.86 8.02 -13.78
CA ALA A 40 2.68 8.64 -14.41
C ALA A 40 2.98 10.04 -14.93
N ILE A 41 3.73 10.83 -14.17
CA ILE A 41 4.14 12.18 -14.57
C ILE A 41 5.03 12.10 -15.81
N GLU A 42 6.06 11.24 -15.78
CA GLU A 42 7.01 11.07 -16.89
C GLU A 42 6.33 10.60 -18.19
N MET A 43 5.36 9.70 -18.07
CA MET A 43 4.68 9.08 -19.23
C MET A 43 3.36 9.76 -19.60
N GLY A 44 2.93 10.80 -18.87
CA GLY A 44 1.65 11.47 -19.07
C GLY A 44 0.44 10.53 -18.92
N ILE A 45 0.52 9.52 -18.05
CA ILE A 45 -0.53 8.52 -17.86
C ILE A 45 -1.53 9.03 -16.82
N THR A 46 -2.79 9.21 -17.24
CA THR A 46 -3.90 9.63 -16.38
C THR A 46 -4.96 8.54 -16.19
N SER A 47 -4.75 7.35 -16.77
CA SER A 47 -5.73 6.26 -16.66
C SER A 47 -5.15 5.08 -15.91
N ARG A 48 -5.88 4.66 -14.87
CA ARG A 48 -5.55 3.50 -14.03
C ARG A 48 -5.26 2.24 -14.86
N LYS A 49 -6.04 2.00 -15.93
CA LYS A 49 -5.85 0.83 -16.80
C LYS A 49 -4.49 0.86 -17.51
N ARG A 50 -4.16 1.98 -18.16
CA ARG A 50 -2.87 2.14 -18.86
C ARG A 50 -1.70 2.08 -17.89
N PHE A 51 -1.91 2.59 -16.69
CA PHE A 51 -0.93 2.54 -15.63
C PHE A 51 -0.62 1.10 -15.18
N HIS A 52 -1.67 0.32 -14.95
CA HIS A 52 -1.56 -1.09 -14.61
C HIS A 52 -0.81 -1.87 -15.68
N GLU A 53 -1.19 -1.72 -16.96
CA GLU A 53 -0.52 -2.40 -18.08
C GLU A 53 0.96 -2.01 -18.20
N ALA A 54 1.33 -0.78 -17.85
CA ALA A 54 2.69 -0.28 -18.02
C ALA A 54 3.63 -0.57 -16.84
N LEU A 55 3.12 -0.59 -15.60
CA LEU A 55 3.95 -0.60 -14.38
C LEU A 55 3.72 -1.80 -13.46
N TYR A 56 2.58 -2.50 -13.54
CA TYR A 56 2.26 -3.58 -12.60
C TYR A 56 3.31 -4.70 -12.60
N GLU A 57 3.69 -5.21 -13.77
CA GLU A 57 4.68 -6.29 -13.87
C GLU A 57 6.05 -5.87 -13.32
N LYS A 58 6.45 -4.62 -13.53
CA LYS A 58 7.71 -4.07 -12.99
C LYS A 58 7.68 -4.01 -11.46
N LEU A 59 6.58 -3.50 -10.89
CA LEU A 59 6.40 -3.45 -9.43
C LEU A 59 6.29 -4.84 -8.83
N ARG A 60 5.62 -5.78 -9.52
CA ARG A 60 5.44 -7.16 -9.06
C ARG A 60 6.77 -7.92 -9.04
N ALA A 61 7.61 -7.73 -10.05
CA ALA A 61 8.96 -8.30 -10.09
C ALA A 61 9.87 -7.73 -8.98
N LYS A 62 9.76 -6.43 -8.68
CA LYS A 62 10.52 -5.77 -7.60
C LYS A 62 10.03 -6.18 -6.20
N TYR A 63 8.74 -6.43 -6.05
CA TYR A 63 8.08 -6.76 -4.77
C TYR A 63 7.32 -8.10 -4.82
N PRO A 64 8.02 -9.24 -5.02
CA PRO A 64 7.36 -10.54 -5.22
C PRO A 64 6.63 -11.04 -3.96
N ASN A 65 7.13 -10.68 -2.79
CA ASN A 65 6.57 -11.13 -1.51
C ASN A 65 5.47 -10.21 -0.96
N LEU A 66 5.23 -9.07 -1.61
CA LEU A 66 4.18 -8.14 -1.19
C LEU A 66 2.82 -8.63 -1.67
N ALA A 67 1.78 -8.48 -0.86
CA ALA A 67 0.44 -8.84 -1.30
C ALA A 67 -0.04 -7.92 -2.44
N SER A 68 -0.66 -8.49 -3.47
CA SER A 68 -1.01 -7.75 -4.69
C SER A 68 -1.88 -6.52 -4.46
N HIS A 69 -2.73 -6.53 -3.42
CA HIS A 69 -3.60 -5.40 -3.10
C HIS A 69 -2.82 -4.11 -2.77
N TYR A 70 -1.60 -4.21 -2.25
CA TYR A 70 -0.75 -3.03 -2.02
C TYR A 70 -0.29 -2.39 -3.32
N ILE A 71 -0.05 -3.20 -4.37
CA ILE A 71 0.29 -2.69 -5.70
C ILE A 71 -0.97 -2.14 -6.39
N HIS A 72 -2.10 -2.84 -6.31
CA HIS A 72 -3.35 -2.37 -6.93
C HIS A 72 -3.88 -1.06 -6.34
N ASN A 73 -3.66 -0.84 -5.04
CA ASN A 73 -4.08 0.37 -4.35
C ASN A 73 -3.22 1.59 -4.72
N SER A 74 -1.95 1.42 -5.07
CA SER A 74 -1.12 2.56 -5.47
C SER A 74 -1.65 3.22 -6.76
N PHE A 75 -2.34 2.46 -7.61
CA PHE A 75 -2.99 2.96 -8.83
C PHE A 75 -4.32 3.68 -8.59
N GLY A 76 -4.84 3.69 -7.35
CA GLY A 76 -6.11 4.34 -7.01
C GLY A 76 -6.02 5.86 -6.83
N TYR A 77 -4.80 6.41 -6.81
CA TYR A 77 -4.53 7.84 -6.65
C TYR A 77 -4.27 8.57 -7.99
N MET A 78 -4.56 7.91 -9.11
CA MET A 78 -4.35 8.41 -10.48
C MET A 78 -5.64 8.56 -11.26
#